data_AF-A0A6V7UF94-F1
#
_entry.id   AF-A0A6V7UF94-F1
#
_cell.length_a   1.000
_cell.length_b   1.000
_cell.length_c   1.000
_cell.angle_alpha   90.00
_cell.angle_beta   90.00
_cell.angle_gamma   90.00
#
_symmetry.space_group_name_H-M   'P 1'
#
loop_
_entity.id
_entity.type
_entity.pdbx_description
1 polymer ?
#
loop_
_entity_poly.entity_id
_entity_poly.type
_entity_poly.pdbx_seq_one_letter_code
_entity_poly.pdbx_strand_id
1 'polypeptide(L)'
;MAFNFVPGPNYTETETKLLLAADILELAANSLLACPISTINFILILKTSILHPNLKLILLCQSLCIFIRGIGRILLNIFRICFNDFGSVGQPVLMAISNQSIFVRNCIIHVMIIERIIATCKSKNYETRRNITFHAIWITITFIFAFLNTYYYTMLYIQIVALSYLILIILGILETCALFWILNYNKRNYDKSLLEGCHNLSEKYQQNNYCHVSPCIYLIFWFR
;
A
#
# COMPACT_ATOMS: atom_id res chain seq x y z
N MET A 1 -40.06 -10.09 13.19
CA MET A 1 -39.74 -9.25 14.36
C MET A 1 -39.27 -7.92 13.85
N ALA A 2 -39.95 -6.82 14.19
CA ALA A 2 -39.43 -5.49 13.93
C ALA A 2 -38.25 -5.27 14.89
N PHE A 3 -37.07 -4.96 14.36
CA PHE A 3 -35.94 -4.56 15.18
C PHE A 3 -36.30 -3.21 15.82
N ASN A 4 -36.49 -3.19 17.14
CA ASN A 4 -36.63 -1.95 17.89
C ASN A 4 -35.26 -1.28 17.94
N PHE A 5 -35.05 -0.29 17.09
CA PHE A 5 -33.86 0.54 17.10
C PHE A 5 -34.03 1.62 18.16
N VAL A 6 -33.37 1.45 19.29
CA VAL A 6 -33.27 2.53 20.28
C VAL A 6 -32.39 3.61 19.67
N PRO A 7 -32.88 4.84 19.46
CA PRO A 7 -32.04 5.92 18.96
C PRO A 7 -30.85 6.12 19.92
N GLY A 8 -29.66 6.30 19.36
CA GLY A 8 -28.50 6.68 20.15
C GLY A 8 -28.76 8.00 20.89
N PRO A 9 -28.03 8.30 21.99
CA PRO A 9 -28.31 9.44 22.85
C PRO A 9 -28.33 10.80 22.14
N ASN A 10 -27.76 10.90 20.92
CA ASN A 10 -27.63 12.12 20.14
C ASN A 10 -28.14 12.03 18.69
N TYR A 11 -28.80 10.93 18.29
CA TYR A 11 -29.20 10.72 16.90
C TYR A 11 -30.70 10.51 16.76
N THR A 12 -31.27 11.03 15.68
CA THR A 12 -32.62 10.69 15.24
C THR A 12 -32.70 9.20 14.85
N GLU A 13 -33.90 8.63 14.85
CA GLU A 13 -34.14 7.25 14.43
C GLU A 13 -33.65 7.02 12.98
N THR A 14 -33.85 8.01 12.10
CA THR A 14 -33.42 7.96 10.69
C THR A 14 -31.90 7.94 10.56
N GLU A 15 -31.19 8.78 11.32
CA GLU A 15 -29.72 8.80 11.34
C GLU A 15 -29.15 7.48 11.87
N THR A 16 -29.75 6.93 12.93
CA THR A 16 -29.35 5.64 13.50
C THR A 16 -29.47 4.51 12.47
N LYS A 17 -30.57 4.46 11.71
CA LYS A 17 -30.77 3.48 10.63
C LYS A 17 -29.76 3.65 9.50
N LEU A 18 -29.44 4.89 9.13
CA LEU A 18 -28.48 5.19 8.07
C LEU A 18 -27.05 4.81 8.48
N LEU A 19 -26.65 5.10 9.71
CA LEU A 19 -25.34 4.72 10.26
C LEU A 19 -25.19 3.19 10.36
N LEU A 20 -26.22 2.49 10.82
CA LEU A 20 -26.23 1.03 10.83
C LEU A 20 -26.11 0.45 9.41
N ALA A 21 -26.86 0.98 8.45
CA ALA A 21 -26.77 0.53 7.06
C ALA A 21 -25.36 0.74 6.49
N ALA A 22 -24.70 1.84 6.84
CA ALA A 22 -23.31 2.10 6.47
C ALA A 22 -22.32 1.11 7.11
N ASP A 23 -22.46 0.83 8.41
CA ASP A 23 -21.60 -0.14 9.11
C ASP A 23 -21.77 -1.56 8.53
N ILE A 24 -23.00 -1.97 8.20
CA ILE A 24 -23.29 -3.25 7.53
C ILE A 24 -22.69 -3.30 6.13
N LEU A 25 -22.81 -2.22 5.36
CA LEU A 25 -22.24 -2.15 4.02
C LEU A 25 -20.71 -2.22 4.05
N GLU A 26 -20.08 -1.48 4.96
CA GLU A 26 -18.62 -1.52 5.15
C GLU A 26 -18.17 -2.91 5.64
N LEU A 27 -18.94 -3.57 6.51
CA LEU A 27 -18.68 -4.94 6.94
C LEU A 27 -18.75 -5.91 5.76
N ALA A 28 -19.78 -5.82 4.92
CA ALA A 28 -19.93 -6.64 3.72
C ALA A 28 -18.79 -6.39 2.72
N ALA A 29 -18.45 -5.13 2.45
CA ALA A 29 -17.36 -4.78 1.53
C ALA A 29 -16.01 -5.33 2.01
N ASN A 30 -15.68 -5.20 3.29
CA ASN A 30 -14.40 -5.67 3.81
C ASN A 30 -14.33 -7.21 3.91
N SER A 31 -15.42 -7.86 4.29
CA SER A 31 -15.48 -9.32 4.44
C SER A 31 -15.58 -10.07 3.11
N LEU A 32 -16.36 -9.57 2.15
CA LEU A 32 -16.60 -10.26 0.88
C LEU A 32 -15.61 -9.89 -0.21
N LEU A 33 -15.07 -8.67 -0.18
CA LEU A 33 -14.18 -8.18 -1.24
C LEU A 33 -12.75 -8.03 -0.72
N ALA A 34 -12.52 -7.16 0.25
CA ALA A 34 -11.15 -6.77 0.62
C ALA A 34 -10.32 -7.96 1.15
N CYS A 35 -10.84 -8.72 2.11
CA CYS A 35 -10.10 -9.85 2.68
C CYS A 35 -9.88 -10.97 1.65
N PRO A 36 -10.90 -11.49 0.94
CA PRO A 36 -10.70 -12.55 -0.04
C PRO A 36 -9.77 -12.16 -1.18
N ILE A 37 -9.91 -10.95 -1.73
CA ILE A 37 -9.02 -10.45 -2.79
C ILE A 37 -7.58 -10.37 -2.31
N SER A 38 -7.35 -9.83 -1.11
CA SER A 38 -5.99 -9.74 -0.54
C SER A 38 -5.38 -11.11 -0.27
N THR A 39 -6.16 -12.09 0.20
CA THR A 39 -5.73 -13.47 0.41
C THR A 39 -5.39 -14.17 -0.90
N ILE A 40 -6.24 -14.03 -1.93
CA ILE A 40 -5.96 -14.57 -3.26
C ILE A 40 -4.67 -13.97 -3.82
N ASN A 41 -4.48 -12.65 -3.70
CA ASN A 41 -3.27 -11.98 -4.15
C ASN A 41 -2.03 -12.49 -3.39
N PHE A 42 -2.13 -12.63 -2.06
CA PHE A 42 -1.07 -13.18 -1.22
C PHE A 42 -0.66 -14.59 -1.67
N ILE A 43 -1.63 -15.48 -1.89
CA ILE A 43 -1.39 -16.86 -2.36
C ILE A 43 -0.76 -16.86 -3.76
N LEU A 44 -1.26 -16.01 -4.66
CA LEU A 44 -0.74 -15.90 -6.03
C LEU A 44 0.73 -15.46 -6.02
N ILE A 45 1.06 -14.42 -5.26
CA ILE A 45 2.44 -13.94 -5.11
C ILE A 45 3.31 -15.03 -4.47
N LEU A 46 2.81 -15.72 -3.44
CA LEU A 46 3.53 -16.79 -2.76
C LEU A 46 3.87 -17.94 -3.71
N LYS A 47 2.92 -18.35 -4.56
CA LYS A 47 3.11 -19.43 -5.54
C LYS A 47 3.93 -19.02 -6.76
N THR A 48 4.02 -17.73 -7.08
CA THR A 48 4.78 -17.26 -8.24
C THR A 48 6.28 -17.40 -7.99
N SER A 49 6.96 -18.16 -8.85
CA SER A 49 8.42 -18.37 -8.83
C SER A 49 9.18 -17.38 -9.72
N ILE A 50 8.49 -16.68 -10.62
CA ILE A 50 9.09 -15.79 -11.63
C ILE A 50 9.55 -14.45 -11.02
N LEU A 51 8.97 -14.03 -9.89
CA LEU A 51 9.28 -12.73 -9.30
C LEU A 51 10.63 -12.74 -8.59
N HIS A 52 11.38 -11.65 -8.79
CA HIS A 52 12.58 -11.36 -8.01
C HIS A 52 12.24 -11.39 -6.50
N PRO A 53 13.03 -12.07 -5.66
CA PRO A 53 12.72 -12.29 -4.26
C PRO A 53 12.51 -11.00 -3.45
N ASN A 54 13.18 -9.91 -3.81
CA ASN A 54 13.00 -8.61 -3.16
C ASN A 54 11.60 -8.05 -3.42
N LEU A 55 11.18 -8.05 -4.70
CA LEU A 55 9.86 -7.60 -5.10
C LEU A 55 8.77 -8.51 -4.52
N LYS A 56 9.01 -9.82 -4.48
CA LYS A 56 8.09 -10.79 -3.86
C LYS A 56 7.83 -10.46 -2.39
N LEU A 57 8.86 -10.17 -1.60
CA LEU A 57 8.71 -9.83 -0.19
C LEU A 57 7.90 -8.54 0.00
N ILE A 58 8.21 -7.50 -0.78
CA ILE A 58 7.51 -6.21 -0.75
C ILE A 58 6.01 -6.39 -1.04
N LEU A 59 5.67 -7.16 -2.08
CA LEU A 59 4.28 -7.42 -2.47
C LEU A 59 3.53 -8.31 -1.47
N LEU A 60 4.22 -9.28 -0.85
CA LEU A 60 3.64 -10.08 0.24
C LEU A 60 3.34 -9.20 1.45
N CYS A 61 4.25 -8.29 1.81
CA CYS A 61 4.05 -7.34 2.90
C CYS A 61 2.85 -6.41 2.61
N GLN A 62 2.77 -5.86 1.40
CA GLN A 62 1.63 -5.04 0.96
C GLN A 62 0.30 -5.78 1.07
N SER A 63 0.25 -7.03 0.59
CA SER A 63 -0.96 -7.86 0.64
C SER A 63 -1.36 -8.18 2.09
N LEU A 64 -0.39 -8.45 2.95
CA LEU A 64 -0.61 -8.67 4.38
C LEU A 64 -1.17 -7.42 5.07
N CYS A 65 -0.68 -6.22 4.75
CA CYS A 65 -1.22 -4.97 5.31
C CYS A 65 -2.68 -4.74 4.91
N ILE A 66 -3.06 -5.03 3.66
CA ILE A 66 -4.46 -4.92 3.21
C ILE A 66 -5.34 -5.92 3.98
N PHE A 67 -4.84 -7.13 4.18
CA PHE A 67 -5.55 -8.17 4.92
C PHE A 67 -5.76 -7.78 6.40
N ILE A 68 -4.70 -7.35 7.09
CA ILE A 68 -4.77 -6.90 8.50
C ILE A 68 -5.73 -5.71 8.64
N ARG A 69 -5.69 -4.75 7.72
CA ARG A 69 -6.65 -3.63 7.68
C ARG A 69 -8.08 -4.13 7.53
N GLY A 70 -8.33 -5.08 6.62
CA GLY A 70 -9.65 -5.67 6.39
C GLY A 70 -10.19 -6.33 7.65
N ILE A 71 -9.38 -7.16 8.32
CA ILE A 71 -9.75 -7.78 9.60
C ILE A 71 -10.04 -6.72 10.67
N GLY A 72 -9.17 -5.71 10.81
CA GLY A 72 -9.36 -4.64 11.80
C GLY A 72 -10.68 -3.90 11.61
N ARG A 73 -11.05 -3.59 10.36
CA ARG A 73 -12.33 -2.93 10.02
C ARG A 73 -13.54 -3.84 10.24
N ILE A 74 -13.45 -5.11 9.89
CA ILE A 74 -14.49 -6.10 10.18
C ILE A 74 -14.76 -6.17 11.68
N LEU A 75 -13.71 -6.31 12.49
CA LEU A 75 -13.85 -6.33 13.94
C LEU A 75 -14.46 -5.04 14.46
N LEU A 76 -13.96 -3.88 14.02
CA LEU A 76 -14.48 -2.58 14.46
C LEU A 76 -15.98 -2.44 14.20
N ASN A 77 -16.46 -2.83 13.02
CA ASN A 77 -17.87 -2.77 12.68
C ASN A 77 -18.71 -3.79 13.45
N ILE A 78 -18.20 -5.01 13.67
CA ILE A 78 -18.86 -6.00 14.55
C ILE A 78 -19.02 -5.44 15.96
N PHE A 79 -17.97 -4.85 16.53
CA PHE A 79 -18.03 -4.22 17.85
C PHE A 79 -19.07 -3.10 17.90
N ARG A 80 -19.09 -2.18 16.93
CA ARG A 80 -20.11 -1.11 16.87
C ARG A 80 -21.54 -1.68 16.85
N ILE A 81 -21.78 -2.69 16.01
CA ILE A 81 -23.10 -3.32 15.89
C ILE A 81 -23.49 -4.05 17.19
N CYS A 82 -22.58 -4.81 17.80
CA CYS A 82 -22.86 -5.55 19.03
C CYS A 82 -23.14 -4.65 20.23
N PHE A 83 -22.50 -3.47 20.30
CA PHE A 83 -22.67 -2.52 21.40
C PHE A 83 -23.69 -1.41 21.09
N ASN A 84 -24.36 -1.45 19.94
CA ASN A 84 -25.25 -0.39 19.44
C ASN A 84 -24.60 1.01 19.42
N ASP A 85 -23.27 1.06 19.22
CA ASP A 85 -22.47 2.28 19.23
C ASP A 85 -22.22 2.77 17.80
N PHE A 86 -23.32 3.10 17.11
CA PHE A 86 -23.31 3.48 15.70
C PHE A 86 -22.68 4.86 15.49
N GLY A 87 -21.82 4.98 14.47
CA GLY A 87 -21.17 6.25 14.12
C GLY A 87 -20.04 6.70 15.05
N SER A 88 -19.70 5.93 16.09
CA SER A 88 -18.55 6.23 16.96
C SER A 88 -17.23 5.91 16.27
N VAL A 89 -16.11 6.43 16.78
CA VAL A 89 -14.76 6.08 16.28
C VAL A 89 -14.41 4.61 16.58
N GLY A 90 -15.15 3.94 17.47
CA GLY A 90 -14.92 2.56 17.89
C GLY A 90 -13.73 2.42 18.85
N GLN A 91 -13.32 1.18 19.10
CA GLN A 91 -12.22 0.87 20.02
C GLN A 91 -10.88 1.44 19.49
N PRO A 92 -10.13 2.21 20.31
CA PRO A 92 -8.92 2.91 19.88
C PRO A 92 -7.82 1.94 19.40
N VAL A 93 -7.74 0.75 20.01
CA VAL A 93 -6.78 -0.29 19.61
C VAL A 93 -7.09 -0.82 18.20
N LEU A 94 -8.35 -1.10 17.88
CA LEU A 94 -8.75 -1.57 16.56
C LEU A 94 -8.55 -0.48 15.50
N MET A 95 -8.86 0.78 15.84
CA MET A 95 -8.60 1.92 14.98
C MET A 95 -7.10 2.08 14.70
N ALA A 96 -6.26 1.98 15.74
CA ALA A 96 -4.80 2.02 15.64
C ALA A 96 -4.25 0.93 14.70
N ILE A 97 -4.68 -0.33 14.87
CA ILE A 97 -4.28 -1.46 13.99
C ILE A 97 -4.68 -1.19 12.53
N SER A 98 -5.89 -0.69 12.30
CA SER A 98 -6.37 -0.39 10.94
C SER A 98 -5.57 0.75 10.30
N ASN A 99 -5.26 1.80 11.05
CA ASN A 99 -4.54 2.98 10.57
C ASN A 99 -3.04 2.70 10.37
N GLN A 100 -2.42 1.92 11.26
CA GLN A 100 -1.02 1.50 11.12
C GLN A 100 -0.82 0.75 9.80
N SER A 101 -1.76 -0.13 9.44
CA SER A 101 -1.72 -0.90 8.20
C SER A 101 -1.79 -0.01 6.95
N ILE A 102 -2.54 1.10 6.99
CA ILE A 102 -2.61 2.09 5.90
C ILE A 102 -1.27 2.80 5.75
N PHE A 103 -0.69 3.24 6.86
CA PHE A 103 0.56 3.98 6.82
C PHE A 103 1.73 3.11 6.31
N VAL A 104 1.84 1.87 6.83
CA VAL A 104 2.84 0.90 6.35
C VAL A 104 2.69 0.68 4.84
N ARG A 105 1.46 0.51 4.35
CA ARG A 105 1.18 0.35 2.92
C ARG A 105 1.68 1.54 2.08
N ASN A 106 1.45 2.77 2.56
CA ASN A 106 1.90 3.97 1.86
C ASN A 106 3.43 4.04 1.78
N CYS A 107 4.13 3.68 2.86
CA CYS A 107 5.60 3.60 2.86
C CYS A 107 6.14 2.48 1.94
N ILE A 108 5.49 1.31 1.90
CA ILE A 108 5.92 0.18 1.07
C ILE A 108 5.99 0.55 -0.42
N ILE A 109 5.08 1.40 -0.91
CA ILE A 109 5.09 1.85 -2.30
C ILE A 109 6.38 2.62 -2.63
N HIS A 110 6.82 3.50 -1.74
CA HIS A 110 8.07 4.23 -1.88
C HIS A 110 9.27 3.28 -1.90
N VAL A 111 9.30 2.30 -0.98
CA VAL A 111 10.36 1.26 -0.95
C VAL A 111 10.40 0.49 -2.29
N MET A 112 9.25 0.17 -2.87
CA MET A 112 9.16 -0.49 -4.17
C MET A 112 9.75 0.38 -5.29
N ILE A 113 9.46 1.68 -5.32
CA ILE A 113 9.99 2.57 -6.35
C ILE A 113 11.51 2.73 -6.21
N ILE A 114 12.00 2.92 -4.99
CA ILE A 114 13.43 3.01 -4.69
C ILE A 114 14.15 1.71 -5.10
N GLU A 115 13.57 0.54 -4.82
CA GLU A 115 14.12 -0.75 -5.25
C GLU A 115 14.27 -0.82 -6.77
N ARG A 116 13.25 -0.37 -7.52
CA ARG A 116 13.29 -0.31 -8.99
C ARG A 116 14.34 0.66 -9.52
N ILE A 117 14.49 1.82 -8.89
CA ILE A 117 15.52 2.81 -9.23
C ILE A 117 16.91 2.19 -9.05
N ILE A 118 17.15 1.54 -7.90
CA ILE A 118 18.44 0.89 -7.60
C ILE A 118 18.71 -0.25 -8.59
N ALA A 119 17.72 -1.09 -8.86
CA ALA A 119 17.83 -2.19 -9.82
C ALA A 119 18.19 -1.69 -11.22
N THR A 120 17.64 -0.54 -11.62
CA THR A 120 17.94 0.07 -12.93
C THR A 120 19.34 0.68 -12.97
N CYS A 121 19.72 1.48 -11.95
CA CYS A 121 21.01 2.14 -11.92
C CYS A 121 22.19 1.19 -11.69
N LYS A 122 21.97 0.05 -11.01
CA LYS A 122 23.01 -0.92 -10.63
C LYS A 122 22.76 -2.31 -11.21
N SER A 123 22.12 -2.41 -12.38
CA SER A 123 21.68 -3.68 -12.99
C SER A 123 22.73 -4.79 -12.95
N LYS A 124 23.98 -4.50 -13.35
CA LYS A 124 25.10 -5.47 -13.38
C LYS A 124 25.44 -6.09 -12.03
N ASN A 125 25.30 -5.34 -10.94
CA ASN A 125 25.63 -5.79 -9.59
C ASN A 125 24.39 -6.17 -8.76
N TYR A 126 23.19 -5.86 -9.28
CA TYR A 126 21.94 -6.04 -8.57
C TYR A 126 21.59 -7.53 -8.41
N GLU A 127 21.71 -8.30 -9.49
CA GLU A 127 21.43 -9.74 -9.47
C GLU A 127 22.39 -10.52 -8.56
N THR A 128 23.64 -10.07 -8.47
CA THR A 128 24.68 -10.75 -7.67
C THR A 128 24.55 -10.46 -6.17
N ARG A 129 23.96 -9.31 -5.78
CA ARG A 129 23.86 -8.90 -4.36
C ARG A 129 22.40 -8.91 -3.89
N ARG A 130 21.88 -10.11 -3.64
CA ARG A 130 20.62 -10.32 -2.92
C ARG A 130 20.79 -10.01 -1.42
N ASN A 131 20.78 -8.73 -1.07
CA ASN A 131 21.08 -8.32 0.30
C ASN A 131 19.84 -8.29 1.19
N ILE A 132 19.71 -9.28 2.09
CA ILE A 132 18.63 -9.35 3.09
C ILE A 132 18.62 -8.12 3.99
N THR A 133 19.78 -7.50 4.23
CA THR A 133 19.89 -6.31 5.10
C THR A 133 19.11 -5.12 4.56
N PHE A 134 18.95 -5.00 3.23
CA PHE A 134 18.14 -3.95 2.62
C PHE A 134 16.69 -4.04 3.13
N HIS A 135 16.11 -5.24 3.10
CA HIS A 135 14.74 -5.45 3.59
C HIS A 135 14.60 -5.22 5.08
N ALA A 136 15.55 -5.72 5.87
CA ALA A 136 15.53 -5.54 7.32
C ALA A 136 15.53 -4.05 7.70
N ILE A 137 16.38 -3.25 7.06
CA ILE A 137 16.46 -1.80 7.28
C ILE A 137 15.15 -1.13 6.89
N TRP A 138 14.61 -1.40 5.70
CA TRP A 138 13.38 -0.75 5.23
C TRP A 138 12.15 -1.14 6.03
N ILE A 139 12.02 -2.41 6.41
CA ILE A 139 10.94 -2.86 7.30
C ILE A 139 11.04 -2.15 8.64
N THR A 140 12.24 -2.05 9.22
CA THR A 140 12.47 -1.37 10.50
C THR A 140 12.09 0.11 10.43
N ILE A 141 12.56 0.83 9.41
CA ILE A 141 12.22 2.24 9.18
C ILE A 141 10.70 2.39 9.03
N THR A 142 10.08 1.60 8.17
CA THR A 142 8.64 1.67 7.91
C THR A 142 7.83 1.44 9.17
N PHE A 143 8.21 0.45 9.99
CA PHE A 143 7.52 0.11 11.21
C PHE A 143 7.65 1.21 12.28
N ILE A 144 8.84 1.81 12.41
CA ILE A 144 9.08 2.94 13.31
C ILE A 144 8.22 4.14 12.91
N PHE A 145 8.23 4.53 11.64
CA PHE A 145 7.40 5.65 11.16
C PHE A 145 5.91 5.37 11.34
N ALA A 146 5.46 4.14 11.09
CA ALA A 146 4.07 3.74 11.30
C ALA A 146 3.67 3.84 12.77
N PHE A 147 4.51 3.32 13.68
CA PHE A 147 4.27 3.38 15.11
C PHE A 147 4.20 4.82 15.63
N LEU A 148 5.15 5.67 15.22
CA LEU A 148 5.16 7.09 15.58
C LEU A 148 3.90 7.79 15.07
N ASN A 149 3.50 7.56 13.82
CA ASN A 149 2.31 8.18 13.26
C ASN A 149 1.04 7.76 14.02
N THR A 150 0.88 6.46 14.29
CA THR A 150 -0.25 5.96 15.08
C THR A 150 -0.26 6.56 16.49
N TYR A 151 0.90 6.65 17.15
CA TYR A 151 1.03 7.26 18.47
C TYR A 151 0.59 8.75 18.46
N TYR A 152 1.10 9.54 17.52
CA TYR A 152 0.74 10.96 17.41
C TYR A 152 -0.73 11.17 17.00
N TYR A 153 -1.29 10.27 16.20
CA TYR A 153 -2.70 10.28 15.85
C TYR A 153 -3.59 10.05 17.09
N THR A 154 -3.24 9.06 17.93
CA THR A 154 -3.96 8.80 19.19
C THR A 154 -3.88 9.96 20.16
N MET A 155 -2.75 10.67 20.20
CA MET A 155 -2.55 11.86 21.04
C MET A 155 -3.17 13.14 20.44
N LEU A 156 -3.98 13.04 19.37
CA LEU A 156 -4.66 14.15 18.70
C LEU A 156 -3.72 15.24 18.15
N TYR A 157 -2.45 14.92 17.89
CA TYR A 157 -1.51 15.84 17.24
C TYR A 157 -1.70 15.82 15.71
N ILE A 158 -2.86 16.30 15.27
CA ILE A 158 -3.27 16.32 13.85
C ILE A 158 -2.22 17.00 12.96
N GLN A 159 -1.54 18.03 13.46
CA GLN A 159 -0.49 18.75 12.72
C GLN A 159 0.72 17.86 12.39
N ILE A 160 1.17 17.01 13.32
CA ILE A 160 2.31 16.11 13.12
C ILE A 160 1.93 15.01 12.12
N VAL A 161 0.71 14.49 12.25
CA VAL A 161 0.17 13.50 11.31
C VAL A 161 0.08 14.10 9.90
N ALA A 162 -0.45 15.31 9.75
CA ALA A 162 -0.53 16.01 8.47
C ALA A 162 0.87 16.24 7.86
N LEU A 163 1.85 16.64 8.68
CA LEU A 163 3.24 16.81 8.25
C LEU A 163 3.84 15.49 7.72
N SER A 164 3.56 14.37 8.38
CA SER A 164 4.05 13.06 7.92
C SER A 164 3.48 12.67 6.54
N TYR A 165 2.20 12.96 6.28
CA TYR A 165 1.59 12.75 4.97
C TYR A 165 2.16 13.71 3.91
N LEU A 166 2.43 14.97 4.27
CA LEU A 166 3.07 15.91 3.37
C LEU A 166 4.47 15.43 2.94
N ILE A 167 5.25 14.90 3.88
CA ILE A 167 6.57 14.33 3.58
C ILE A 167 6.46 13.16 2.60
N LEU A 168 5.48 12.26 2.79
CA LEU A 168 5.23 11.16 1.86
C LEU A 168 4.84 11.64 0.46
N ILE A 169 4.02 12.69 0.36
CA ILE A 169 3.65 13.30 -0.92
C ILE A 169 4.87 13.90 -1.62
N ILE A 170 5.69 14.67 -0.90
CA ILE A 170 6.93 15.25 -1.44
C ILE A 170 7.85 14.14 -1.94
N LEU A 171 8.01 13.07 -1.17
CA LEU A 171 8.83 11.92 -1.54
C LEU A 171 8.28 11.23 -2.79
N GLY A 172 6.95 11.05 -2.89
CA GLY A 172 6.30 10.52 -4.10
C GLY A 172 6.48 11.40 -5.34
N ILE A 173 6.49 12.73 -5.20
CA ILE A 173 6.79 13.65 -6.31
C ILE A 173 8.24 13.48 -6.76
N LEU A 174 9.19 13.45 -5.82
CA LEU A 174 10.62 13.24 -6.13
C LEU A 174 10.87 11.91 -6.83
N GLU A 175 10.23 10.84 -6.36
CA GLU A 175 10.28 9.52 -6.98
C GLU A 175 9.70 9.50 -8.39
N THR A 176 8.58 10.18 -8.62
CA THR A 176 7.96 10.29 -9.94
C THR A 176 8.89 11.03 -10.92
N CYS A 177 9.52 12.11 -10.46
CA CYS A 177 10.55 12.83 -11.23
C CYS A 177 11.76 11.93 -11.55
N ALA A 178 12.23 11.14 -10.57
CA ALA A 178 13.34 10.20 -10.76
C ALA A 178 12.99 9.10 -11.78
N LEU A 179 11.78 8.54 -11.71
CA LEU A 179 11.28 7.57 -12.68
C LEU A 179 11.19 8.16 -14.08
N PHE A 180 10.69 9.38 -14.21
CA PHE A 180 10.65 10.07 -15.50
C PHE A 180 12.05 10.30 -16.09
N TRP A 181 13.01 10.68 -15.24
CA TRP A 181 14.40 10.82 -15.65
C TRP A 181 15.00 9.49 -16.11
N ILE A 182 14.76 8.39 -15.38
CA ILE A 182 15.23 7.04 -15.74
C ILE A 182 14.63 6.56 -17.06
N LEU A 183 13.34 6.78 -17.29
CA LEU A 183 12.68 6.44 -18.55
C LEU A 183 13.34 7.15 -19.73
N ASN A 184 13.59 8.45 -19.59
CA ASN A 184 14.27 9.23 -20.63
C ASN A 184 15.73 8.79 -20.83
N TYR A 185 16.44 8.46 -19.75
CA TYR A 185 17.80 7.93 -19.81
C TYR A 185 17.85 6.59 -20.56
N ASN A 186 16.96 5.66 -20.20
CA ASN A 186 16.88 4.34 -20.85
C ASN A 186 16.50 4.45 -22.32
N LYS A 187 15.56 5.34 -22.68
CA LYS A 187 15.20 5.61 -24.08
C LYS A 187 16.41 6.07 -24.89
N ARG A 188 17.19 7.03 -24.37
CA ARG A 188 18.40 7.52 -25.05
C ARG A 188 19.45 6.43 -25.26
N ASN A 189 19.63 5.55 -24.27
CA ASN A 189 20.57 4.43 -24.40
C ASN A 189 20.07 3.38 -25.39
N TYR A 190 18.76 3.12 -25.42
CA TYR A 190 18.15 2.23 -26.41
C TYR A 190 18.39 2.76 -27.83
N ASP A 191 18.07 4.02 -28.09
CA ASP A 191 18.22 4.64 -29.41
C ASP A 191 19.69 4.58 -29.89
N LYS A 192 20.67 4.79 -29.00
CA LYS A 192 22.10 4.62 -29.30
C LYS A 192 22.47 3.18 -29.64
N SER A 193 22.03 2.22 -28.84
CA SER A 193 22.32 0.80 -29.09
C SER A 193 21.66 0.28 -30.38
N LEU A 194 20.53 0.86 -30.79
CA LEU A 194 19.85 0.51 -32.03
C LEU A 194 20.61 1.01 -33.27
N LEU A 195 21.30 2.16 -33.14
CA LEU A 195 22.20 2.69 -34.16
C LEU A 195 23.50 1.87 -34.29
N GLU A 196 23.96 1.23 -33.21
CA GLU A 196 25.23 0.48 -33.16
C GLU A 196 25.10 -1.01 -33.58
N GLY A 197 23.88 -1.51 -33.83
CA GLY A 197 23.65 -2.83 -34.44
C GLY A 197 24.02 -4.07 -33.62
N CYS A 198 24.61 -3.92 -32.43
CA CYS A 198 24.92 -5.01 -31.51
C CYS A 198 23.79 -5.17 -30.48
N HIS A 199 23.03 -6.25 -30.55
CA HIS A 199 22.08 -6.60 -29.49
C HIS A 199 22.15 -8.08 -29.15
N ASN A 200 22.49 -8.38 -27.89
CA ASN A 200 22.16 -9.66 -27.27
C ASN A 200 20.66 -9.68 -26.93
N LEU A 201 20.00 -10.83 -27.12
CA LEU A 201 18.54 -10.97 -27.01
C LEU A 201 17.98 -10.53 -25.64
N SER A 202 18.77 -10.63 -24.56
CA SER A 202 18.36 -10.24 -23.20
C SER A 202 18.29 -8.72 -23.00
N GLU A 203 19.16 -7.94 -23.65
CA GLU A 203 19.14 -6.47 -23.59
C GLU A 203 17.90 -5.93 -24.32
N LYS A 204 17.53 -6.53 -25.45
CA LYS A 204 16.27 -6.25 -26.17
C LYS A 204 15.03 -6.46 -25.30
N TYR A 205 14.97 -7.56 -24.55
CA TYR A 205 13.81 -7.86 -23.70
C TYR A 205 13.69 -6.93 -22.49
N GLN A 206 14.81 -6.55 -21.87
CA GLN A 206 14.82 -5.59 -20.79
C GLN A 206 14.41 -4.20 -21.30
N GLN A 207 15.04 -3.69 -22.38
CA GLN A 207 14.76 -2.35 -22.89
C GLN A 207 13.34 -2.18 -23.46
N ASN A 208 12.78 -3.19 -24.14
CA ASN A 208 11.44 -3.11 -24.71
C ASN A 208 10.34 -3.05 -23.63
N ASN A 209 10.54 -3.73 -22.50
CA ASN A 209 9.64 -3.62 -21.34
C ASN A 209 9.72 -2.25 -20.66
N TYR A 210 10.88 -1.58 -20.65
CA TYR A 210 11.00 -0.25 -20.04
C TYR A 210 10.49 0.89 -20.94
N CYS A 211 10.59 0.77 -22.27
CA CYS A 211 10.08 1.78 -23.20
C CYS A 211 8.54 1.83 -23.30
N HIS A 212 7.85 0.73 -22.99
CA HIS A 212 6.40 0.62 -23.11
C HIS A 212 5.61 0.71 -21.79
N VAL A 213 6.27 0.66 -20.62
CA VAL A 213 5.57 0.86 -19.34
C VAL A 213 5.30 2.35 -19.16
N SER A 214 4.08 2.75 -19.56
CA SER A 214 3.60 4.11 -19.38
C SER A 214 3.60 4.51 -17.90
N PRO A 215 4.05 5.74 -17.55
CA PRO A 215 3.93 6.30 -16.20
C PRO A 215 2.51 6.19 -15.62
N CYS A 216 1.50 6.14 -16.50
CA CYS A 216 0.09 5.98 -16.13
C CYS A 216 -0.22 4.65 -15.41
N ILE A 217 0.53 3.57 -15.67
CA ILE A 217 0.33 2.28 -14.96
C ILE A 217 0.77 2.39 -13.49
N TYR A 218 1.77 3.22 -13.20
CA TYR A 218 2.22 3.49 -11.83
C TYR A 218 1.23 4.36 -11.05
N LEU A 219 0.57 5.31 -11.71
CA LEU A 219 -0.54 6.07 -11.13
C LEU A 219 -1.72 5.18 -10.72
N ILE A 220 -2.03 4.14 -11.50
CA ILE A 220 -3.07 3.16 -11.16
C ILE A 220 -2.70 2.35 -9.90
N PHE A 221 -1.42 2.02 -9.71
CA PHE A 221 -0.92 1.36 -8.50
C PHE A 221 -0.86 2.29 -7.28
N TRP A 222 -0.75 3.60 -7.49
CA TRP A 222 -0.78 4.60 -6.43
C TRP A 222 -2.21 4.87 -5.93
N PHE A 223 -3.20 4.78 -6.82
CA PHE A 223 -4.62 5.03 -6.51
C PHE A 223 -5.45 3.80 -6.12
N ARG A 224 -4.96 2.57 -6.34
CA ARG A 224 -5.57 1.35 -5.76
C ARG A 224 -5.00 1.08 -4.39
#